data_AF-A0A1B6GYS1-F1
#
_entry.id   AF-A0A1B6GYS1-F1
#
_cell.length_a   1.000
_cell.length_b   1.000
_cell.length_c   1.000
_cell.angle_alpha   90.00
_cell.angle_beta   90.00
_cell.angle_gamma   90.00
#
_symmetry.space_group_name_H-M   'P 1'
#
loop_
_entity.id
_entity.type
_entity.pdbx_description
1 polymer ?
#
loop_
_entity_poly.entity_id
_entity_poly.type
_entity_poly.pdbx_seq_one_letter_code
_entity_poly.pdbx_strand_id
1 'polypeptide(L)'
;KKAQLLSKVEPDIGNVTSYSGFFTVDKECGSNLFFWFFPAQKENWGDAPLILWLQGGPGATSMYGLFEEIGPFSSYAEGLMKRNSSWNIDNNLLIIDQPVGVGYSFSEQHCYPQNETDVGEDLYKAVVQFHELFPNFQKNKFFISGESYAGHYIPALGHTIHKYNPSASV
;
A
#
# COMPACT_ATOMS: atom_id res chain seq x y z
N LYS A 1 3.45 8.02 -15.95
CA LYS A 1 4.84 8.05 -16.48
C LYS A 1 5.80 8.91 -15.64
N LYS A 2 5.70 10.26 -15.59
CA LYS A 2 6.60 11.08 -14.73
C LYS A 2 6.48 10.72 -13.24
N ALA A 3 5.27 10.63 -12.72
CA ALA A 3 5.03 10.26 -11.32
C ALA A 3 5.59 8.87 -10.97
N GLN A 4 5.43 7.87 -11.85
CA GLN A 4 6.00 6.53 -11.66
C GLN A 4 7.53 6.55 -11.61
N LEU A 5 8.17 7.38 -12.43
CA LEU A 5 9.62 7.52 -12.43
C LEU A 5 10.10 8.17 -11.12
N LEU A 6 9.37 9.19 -10.65
CA LEU A 6 9.69 9.89 -9.40
C LEU A 6 9.40 9.05 -8.15
N SER A 7 8.47 8.08 -8.23
CA SER A 7 8.21 7.17 -7.11
C SER A 7 9.22 6.03 -7.05
N LYS A 8 10.03 5.78 -8.08
CA LYS A 8 11.03 4.71 -8.05
C LYS A 8 12.06 5.00 -6.96
N VAL A 9 12.27 4.03 -6.07
CA VAL A 9 13.32 4.09 -5.04
C VAL A 9 14.67 3.83 -5.71
N GLU A 10 15.59 4.78 -5.57
CA GLU A 10 16.93 4.73 -6.18
C GLU A 10 18.02 5.01 -5.12
N PRO A 11 19.09 4.20 -5.05
CA PRO A 11 19.29 2.96 -5.81
C PRO A 11 18.34 1.84 -5.34
N ASP A 12 18.17 0.82 -6.20
CA ASP A 12 17.47 -0.41 -5.81
C ASP A 12 18.09 -1.02 -4.54
N ILE A 13 17.24 -1.35 -3.57
CA ILE A 13 17.67 -1.94 -2.29
C ILE A 13 17.93 -3.42 -2.54
N GLY A 14 19.15 -3.92 -2.31
CA GLY A 14 19.46 -5.35 -2.42
C GLY A 14 19.08 -5.99 -3.77
N ASN A 15 19.17 -5.23 -4.87
CA ASN A 15 18.72 -5.64 -6.21
C ASN A 15 17.21 -5.96 -6.29
N VAL A 16 16.40 -5.26 -5.50
CA VAL A 16 14.93 -5.30 -5.55
C VAL A 16 14.43 -3.90 -5.91
N THR A 17 13.83 -3.81 -7.09
CA THR A 17 13.13 -2.60 -7.53
C THR A 17 11.90 -2.36 -6.67
N SER A 18 11.67 -1.12 -6.27
CA SER A 18 10.47 -0.72 -5.53
C SER A 18 10.08 0.72 -5.83
N TYR A 19 8.86 1.08 -5.47
CA TYR A 19 8.31 2.41 -5.67
C TYR A 19 7.63 2.90 -4.41
N SER A 20 7.92 4.09 -3.93
CA SER A 20 7.28 4.66 -2.76
C SER A 20 6.89 6.12 -2.97
N GLY A 21 6.01 6.62 -2.12
CA GLY A 21 5.54 8.00 -2.18
C GLY A 21 4.26 8.18 -1.38
N PHE A 22 3.50 9.21 -1.74
CA PHE A 22 2.30 9.61 -1.02
C PHE A 22 1.12 9.72 -1.98
N PHE A 23 -0.04 9.27 -1.51
CA PHE A 23 -1.33 9.53 -2.14
C PHE A 23 -2.11 10.53 -1.28
N THR A 24 -2.52 11.64 -1.89
CA THR A 24 -3.33 12.64 -1.18
C THR A 24 -4.78 12.17 -1.14
N VAL A 25 -5.29 11.90 0.06
CA VAL A 25 -6.65 11.38 0.28
C VAL A 25 -7.63 12.46 0.74
N ASP A 26 -7.11 13.57 1.25
CA ASP A 26 -7.87 14.78 1.52
C ASP A 26 -7.00 16.01 1.20
N LYS A 27 -7.41 16.80 0.21
CA LYS A 27 -6.67 18.00 -0.21
C LYS A 27 -6.93 19.18 0.72
N GLU A 28 -8.10 19.27 1.32
CA GLU A 28 -8.45 20.38 2.20
C GLU A 28 -7.67 20.26 3.51
N CYS A 29 -7.56 19.04 4.03
CA CYS A 29 -6.79 18.76 5.24
C CYS A 29 -5.29 18.49 5.01
N GLY A 30 -4.84 18.39 3.76
CA GLY A 30 -3.47 17.98 3.43
C GLY A 30 -3.16 16.56 3.95
N SER A 31 -4.14 15.66 3.91
CA SER A 31 -3.98 14.28 4.37
C SER A 31 -3.42 13.39 3.28
N ASN A 32 -2.36 12.66 3.61
CA ASN A 32 -1.58 11.86 2.69
C ASN A 32 -1.29 10.47 3.29
N LEU A 33 -1.55 9.41 2.52
CA LEU A 33 -1.17 8.05 2.86
C LEU A 33 0.15 7.68 2.17
N PHE A 34 1.14 7.23 2.94
CA PHE A 34 2.37 6.67 2.42
C PHE A 34 2.13 5.27 1.86
N PHE A 35 2.70 5.01 0.69
CA PHE A 35 2.73 3.68 0.09
C PHE A 35 4.15 3.23 -0.21
N TRP A 36 4.36 1.92 -0.19
CA TRP A 36 5.54 1.29 -0.74
C TRP A 36 5.13 0.04 -1.54
N PHE A 37 5.41 0.08 -2.82
CA PHE A 37 5.06 -0.93 -3.80
C PHE A 37 6.29 -1.73 -4.25
N PHE A 38 6.17 -3.05 -4.22
CA PHE A 38 7.18 -4.01 -4.65
C PHE A 38 6.60 -4.89 -5.76
N PRO A 39 7.06 -4.75 -7.01
CA PRO A 39 6.70 -5.68 -8.08
C PRO A 39 7.07 -7.13 -7.73
N ALA A 40 6.35 -8.07 -8.35
CA ALA A 40 6.71 -9.49 -8.28
C ALA A 40 8.12 -9.73 -8.86
N GLN A 41 8.87 -10.69 -8.30
CA GLN A 41 10.24 -11.00 -8.77
C GLN A 41 10.29 -11.87 -10.04
N LYS A 42 9.14 -12.22 -10.64
CA LYS A 42 9.04 -13.03 -11.86
C LYS A 42 9.01 -12.19 -13.13
N GLU A 43 9.43 -12.75 -14.27
CA GLU A 43 9.53 -12.06 -15.57
C GLU A 43 8.21 -11.37 -15.98
N ASN A 44 7.07 -12.03 -15.76
CA ASN A 44 5.73 -11.49 -16.06
C ASN A 44 5.05 -10.85 -14.83
N TRP A 45 5.78 -10.01 -14.08
CA TRP A 45 5.24 -9.35 -12.89
C TRP A 45 3.98 -8.52 -13.17
N GLY A 46 3.86 -7.95 -14.38
CA GLY A 46 2.69 -7.19 -14.81
C GLY A 46 1.36 -7.96 -14.79
N ASP A 47 1.39 -9.30 -14.83
CA ASP A 47 0.20 -10.15 -14.78
C ASP A 47 0.00 -10.84 -13.41
N ALA A 48 0.94 -10.65 -12.47
CA ALA A 48 0.86 -11.25 -11.14
C ALA A 48 -0.27 -10.61 -10.30
N PRO A 49 -0.90 -11.36 -9.37
CA PRO A 49 -1.87 -10.75 -8.45
C PRO A 49 -1.31 -9.52 -7.73
N LEU A 50 -2.16 -8.53 -7.50
CA LEU A 50 -1.85 -7.39 -6.65
C LEU A 50 -2.42 -7.65 -5.26
N ILE A 51 -1.53 -7.68 -4.27
CA ILE A 51 -1.88 -7.85 -2.86
C ILE A 51 -1.64 -6.50 -2.16
N LEU A 52 -2.71 -5.93 -1.62
CA LEU A 52 -2.61 -4.84 -0.64
C LEU A 52 -2.44 -5.45 0.76
N TRP A 53 -1.42 -5.02 1.50
CA TRP A 53 -1.20 -5.40 2.89
C TRP A 53 -1.43 -4.22 3.83
N LEU A 54 -2.26 -4.45 4.85
CA LEU A 54 -2.61 -3.49 5.88
C LEU A 54 -2.24 -4.07 7.25
N GLN A 55 -1.36 -3.40 7.98
CA GLN A 55 -1.12 -3.74 9.38
C GLN A 55 -2.23 -3.15 10.26
N GLY A 56 -2.50 -3.78 11.41
CA GLY A 56 -3.57 -3.44 12.34
C GLY A 56 -3.19 -2.38 13.37
N GLY A 57 -3.27 -2.75 14.65
CA GLY A 57 -3.12 -1.85 15.80
C GLY A 57 -4.43 -1.70 16.58
N PRO A 58 -5.26 -0.66 16.32
CA PRO A 58 -5.18 0.35 15.27
C PRO A 58 -3.99 1.31 15.44
N GLY A 59 -3.44 1.80 14.33
CA GLY A 59 -2.36 2.79 14.37
C GLY A 59 -0.93 2.23 14.22
N ALA A 60 -0.78 0.94 13.92
CA ALA A 60 0.53 0.34 13.68
C ALA A 60 0.96 0.53 12.22
N THR A 61 2.23 0.87 12.00
CA THR A 61 2.78 1.02 10.65
C THR A 61 2.78 -0.31 9.90
N SER A 62 2.40 -0.28 8.62
CA SER A 62 2.52 -1.42 7.73
C SER A 62 3.96 -1.74 7.35
N MET A 63 4.91 -0.87 7.71
CA MET A 63 6.34 -1.17 7.61
C MET A 63 6.74 -2.34 8.52
N TYR A 64 5.98 -2.62 9.59
CA TYR A 64 6.17 -3.84 10.37
C TYR A 64 5.97 -5.08 9.49
N GLY A 65 4.87 -5.16 8.75
CA GLY A 65 4.63 -6.27 7.82
C GLY A 65 5.63 -6.32 6.66
N LEU A 66 6.12 -5.16 6.21
CA LEU A 66 7.18 -5.09 5.21
C LEU A 66 8.49 -5.71 5.72
N PHE A 67 8.96 -5.35 6.91
CA PHE A 67 10.29 -5.73 7.38
C PHE A 67 10.31 -6.99 8.24
N GLU A 68 9.23 -7.31 8.95
CA GLU A 68 9.23 -8.43 9.89
C GLU A 68 8.50 -9.67 9.34
N GLU A 69 7.62 -9.50 8.35
CA GLU A 69 6.67 -10.55 7.98
C GLU A 69 6.80 -10.97 6.50
N ILE A 70 6.21 -10.19 5.60
CA ILE A 70 5.90 -10.62 4.23
C ILE A 70 6.76 -9.97 3.15
N GLY A 71 7.45 -8.86 3.47
CA GLY A 71 8.20 -8.09 2.49
C GLY A 71 9.55 -8.71 2.11
N PRO A 72 10.25 -8.11 1.14
CA PRO A 72 11.48 -8.66 0.57
C PRO A 72 12.69 -8.58 1.51
N PHE A 73 12.58 -7.88 2.63
CA PHE A 73 13.68 -7.67 3.56
C PHE A 73 13.29 -8.03 4.99
N SER A 74 14.33 -8.37 5.75
CA SER A 74 14.33 -8.48 7.20
C SER A 74 15.20 -7.37 7.77
N SER A 75 14.74 -6.71 8.83
CA SER A 75 15.51 -5.68 9.51
C SER A 75 16.39 -6.29 10.61
N TYR A 76 17.69 -6.00 10.59
CA TYR A 76 18.66 -6.39 11.61
C TYR A 76 19.47 -5.18 12.06
N ALA A 77 20.21 -5.32 13.16
CA ALA A 77 21.06 -4.24 13.68
C ALA A 77 22.13 -3.81 12.67
N GLU A 78 22.59 -4.75 11.84
CA GLU A 78 23.59 -4.56 10.79
C GLU A 78 23.00 -3.99 9.48
N GLY A 79 21.67 -3.90 9.38
CA GLY A 79 20.96 -3.40 8.20
C GLY A 79 19.90 -4.37 7.67
N LEU A 80 19.51 -4.16 6.40
CA LEU A 80 18.49 -4.98 5.74
C LEU A 80 19.12 -6.23 5.10
N MET A 81 18.54 -7.41 5.35
CA MET A 81 18.88 -8.64 4.65
C MET A 81 17.71 -9.13 3.80
N LYS A 82 17.99 -9.72 2.63
CA LYS A 82 16.94 -10.25 1.74
C LYS A 82 16.22 -11.44 2.37
N ARG A 83 14.89 -11.43 2.34
CA ARG A 83 14.02 -12.51 2.84
C ARG A 83 13.71 -13.50 1.71
N ASN A 84 14.04 -14.77 1.92
CA ASN A 84 13.79 -15.85 0.95
C ASN A 84 12.32 -16.32 0.88
N SER A 85 11.48 -15.87 1.81
CA SER A 85 10.07 -16.25 1.92
C SER A 85 9.12 -15.07 1.68
N SER A 86 9.57 -14.03 0.97
CA SER A 86 8.74 -12.87 0.71
C SER A 86 7.55 -13.18 -0.19
N TRP A 87 6.41 -12.56 0.08
CA TRP A 87 5.22 -12.66 -0.76
C TRP A 87 5.42 -12.02 -2.15
N ASN A 88 6.40 -11.12 -2.29
CA ASN A 88 6.72 -10.50 -3.58
C ASN A 88 7.52 -11.43 -4.53
N ILE A 89 7.78 -12.68 -4.14
CA ILE A 89 8.32 -13.69 -5.06
C ILE A 89 7.33 -13.90 -6.23
N ASP A 90 6.04 -14.10 -5.90
CA ASP A 90 5.01 -14.46 -6.88
C ASP A 90 3.96 -13.37 -7.13
N ASN A 91 3.89 -12.35 -6.26
CA ASN A 91 2.83 -11.34 -6.25
C ASN A 91 3.38 -9.92 -6.28
N ASN A 92 2.60 -9.00 -6.80
CA ASN A 92 2.84 -7.57 -6.65
C ASN A 92 2.35 -7.16 -5.26
N LEU A 93 3.21 -6.54 -4.45
CA LEU A 93 2.91 -6.25 -3.06
C LEU A 93 2.84 -4.74 -2.82
N LEU A 94 1.66 -4.24 -2.49
CA LEU A 94 1.39 -2.86 -2.12
C LEU A 94 1.23 -2.77 -0.60
N ILE A 95 2.13 -2.04 0.05
CA ILE A 95 2.07 -1.75 1.48
C ILE A 95 1.59 -0.31 1.65
N ILE A 96 0.61 -0.07 2.51
CA ILE A 96 0.13 1.29 2.83
C ILE A 96 0.16 1.50 4.33
N ASP A 97 0.80 2.58 4.78
CA ASP A 97 0.65 3.06 6.15
C ASP A 97 -0.71 3.73 6.30
N GLN A 98 -1.55 3.18 7.17
CA GLN A 98 -2.91 3.65 7.40
C GLN A 98 -3.31 3.41 8.86
N PRO A 99 -4.28 4.18 9.40
CA PRO A 99 -4.94 5.33 8.79
C PRO A 99 -4.04 6.58 8.64
N VAL A 100 -4.60 7.71 8.18
CA VAL A 100 -3.88 8.99 8.15
C VAL A 100 -3.30 9.30 9.54
N GLY A 101 -2.01 9.64 9.60
CA GLY A 101 -1.25 9.86 10.84
C GLY A 101 -0.41 8.67 11.31
N VAL A 102 -0.51 7.52 10.65
CA VAL A 102 0.27 6.30 10.98
C VAL A 102 1.58 6.24 10.19
N GLY A 103 2.67 5.86 10.86
CA GLY A 103 3.96 5.64 10.20
C GLY A 103 4.45 6.89 9.48
N TYR A 104 4.59 6.81 8.16
CA TYR A 104 4.94 7.97 7.33
C TYR A 104 3.72 8.78 6.85
N SER A 105 2.50 8.25 6.98
CA SER A 105 1.26 8.95 6.59
C SER A 105 0.97 10.13 7.53
N PHE A 106 0.51 11.25 6.98
CA PHE A 106 0.37 12.50 7.74
C PHE A 106 -0.84 13.32 7.30
N SER A 107 -1.22 14.30 8.14
CA SER A 107 -2.20 15.34 7.82
C SER A 107 -1.65 16.70 8.25
N GLU A 108 -1.70 17.70 7.35
CA GLU A 108 -1.26 19.05 7.67
C GLU A 108 -2.18 19.75 8.68
N GLN A 109 -3.48 19.42 8.65
CA GLN A 109 -4.50 20.01 9.51
C GLN A 109 -4.97 19.09 10.65
N HIS A 110 -4.28 17.96 10.87
CA HIS A 110 -4.63 16.97 11.90
C HIS A 110 -6.03 16.37 11.72
N CYS A 111 -6.51 16.27 10.47
CA CYS A 111 -7.75 15.60 10.14
C CYS A 111 -7.53 14.09 10.13
N TYR A 112 -7.66 13.47 11.29
CA TYR A 112 -7.56 12.03 11.45
C TYR A 112 -8.93 11.37 11.29
N PRO A 113 -9.02 10.22 10.60
CA PRO A 113 -10.28 9.48 10.47
C PRO A 113 -10.78 9.05 11.85
N GLN A 114 -12.09 9.16 12.06
CA GLN A 114 -12.72 8.92 13.36
C GLN A 114 -13.37 7.53 13.45
N ASN A 115 -13.57 6.85 12.31
CA ASN A 115 -14.18 5.53 12.23
C ASN A 115 -13.75 4.80 10.95
N GLU A 116 -14.10 3.51 10.84
CA GLU A 116 -13.72 2.65 9.71
C GLU A 116 -14.32 3.09 8.37
N THR A 117 -15.44 3.81 8.36
CA THR A 117 -16.00 4.38 7.13
C THR A 117 -15.01 5.39 6.54
N ASP A 118 -14.51 6.31 7.37
CA ASP A 118 -13.52 7.31 6.96
C ASP A 118 -12.23 6.62 6.46
N VAL A 119 -11.75 5.61 7.19
CA VAL A 119 -10.56 4.82 6.80
C VAL A 119 -10.78 4.12 5.46
N GLY A 120 -11.95 3.51 5.26
CA GLY A 120 -12.31 2.83 4.03
C GLY A 120 -12.36 3.78 2.83
N GLU A 121 -12.89 4.99 3.01
CA GLU A 121 -12.92 6.03 1.96
C GLU A 121 -11.53 6.55 1.60
N ASP A 122 -10.66 6.79 2.58
CA ASP A 122 -9.29 7.22 2.33
C ASP A 122 -8.45 6.13 1.64
N LEU A 123 -8.56 4.88 2.10
CA LEU A 123 -7.91 3.75 1.45
C LEU A 123 -8.41 3.54 0.02
N TYR A 124 -9.71 3.72 -0.23
CA TYR A 124 -10.27 3.65 -1.58
C TYR A 124 -9.64 4.70 -2.51
N LYS A 125 -9.55 5.96 -2.07
CA LYS A 125 -8.88 7.02 -2.83
C LYS A 125 -7.41 6.70 -3.10
N ALA A 126 -6.70 6.08 -2.15
CA ALA A 126 -5.32 5.66 -2.33
C ALA A 126 -5.19 4.50 -3.35
N VAL A 127 -6.10 3.51 -3.31
CA VAL A 127 -6.12 2.40 -4.29
C VAL A 127 -6.44 2.90 -5.70
N VAL A 128 -7.40 3.82 -5.84
CA VAL A 128 -7.71 4.50 -7.11
C VAL A 128 -6.47 5.20 -7.66
N GLN A 129 -5.80 6.02 -6.83
CA GLN A 129 -4.57 6.71 -7.24
C GLN A 129 -3.41 5.74 -7.55
N PHE A 130 -3.32 4.61 -6.86
CA PHE A 130 -2.35 3.57 -7.21
C PHE A 130 -2.61 3.03 -8.62
N HIS A 131 -3.87 2.75 -8.97
CA HIS A 131 -4.22 2.30 -10.33
C HIS A 131 -4.06 3.40 -11.38
N GLU A 132 -4.26 4.67 -11.05
CA GLU A 132 -3.89 5.78 -11.96
C GLU A 132 -2.37 5.87 -12.16
N LEU A 133 -1.61 5.66 -11.09
CA LEU A 133 -0.15 5.66 -11.13
C LEU A 133 0.38 4.45 -11.88
N PHE A 134 -0.19 3.26 -11.71
CA PHE A 134 0.21 2.00 -12.33
C PHE A 134 -0.97 1.31 -13.06
N PRO A 135 -1.43 1.86 -14.20
CA PRO A 135 -2.66 1.42 -14.88
C PRO A 135 -2.63 -0.03 -15.36
N ASN A 136 -1.44 -0.59 -15.58
CA ASN A 136 -1.28 -1.99 -15.98
C ASN A 136 -1.84 -2.98 -14.95
N PHE A 137 -2.03 -2.57 -13.68
CA PHE A 137 -2.56 -3.43 -12.63
C PHE A 137 -4.08 -3.45 -12.49
N GLN A 138 -4.82 -2.62 -13.23
CA GLN A 138 -6.30 -2.61 -13.19
C GLN A 138 -6.91 -3.96 -13.62
N LYS A 139 -6.23 -4.69 -14.51
CA LYS A 139 -6.66 -6.01 -14.99
C LYS A 139 -6.30 -7.15 -14.02
N ASN A 140 -5.49 -6.89 -13.00
CA ASN A 140 -4.92 -7.93 -12.16
C ASN A 140 -5.94 -8.36 -11.11
N LYS A 141 -5.84 -9.62 -10.66
CA LYS A 141 -6.57 -10.04 -9.46
C LYS A 141 -6.09 -9.21 -8.28
N PHE A 142 -7.00 -8.48 -7.65
CA PHE A 142 -6.72 -7.64 -6.50
C PHE A 142 -7.20 -8.30 -5.21
N PHE A 143 -6.33 -8.40 -4.22
CA PHE A 143 -6.62 -8.96 -2.91
C PHE A 143 -6.27 -7.94 -1.83
N ILE A 144 -7.22 -7.71 -0.92
CA ILE A 144 -6.99 -6.94 0.29
C ILE A 144 -6.62 -7.93 1.39
N SER A 145 -5.48 -7.70 2.03
CA SER A 145 -4.94 -8.56 3.08
C SER A 145 -4.37 -7.72 4.22
N GLY A 146 -4.12 -8.37 5.34
CA GLY A 146 -3.65 -7.72 6.55
C GLY A 146 -3.92 -8.57 7.77
N GLU A 147 -3.57 -8.06 8.94
CA GLU A 147 -3.71 -8.77 10.20
C GLU A 147 -4.18 -7.90 11.36
N SER A 148 -4.53 -8.56 12.47
CA SER A 148 -4.98 -7.90 13.70
C SER A 148 -6.20 -6.99 13.43
N TYR A 149 -6.13 -5.72 13.82
CA TYR A 149 -7.20 -4.73 13.58
C TYR A 149 -7.49 -4.49 12.09
N ALA A 150 -6.61 -4.93 11.17
CA ALA A 150 -6.94 -4.95 9.74
C ALA A 150 -8.16 -5.84 9.41
N GLY A 151 -8.55 -6.75 10.31
CA GLY A 151 -9.85 -7.42 10.24
C GLY A 151 -11.05 -6.48 10.20
N HIS A 152 -10.90 -5.21 10.62
CA HIS A 152 -11.89 -4.13 10.45
C HIS A 152 -11.62 -3.28 9.20
N TYR A 153 -10.36 -2.97 8.90
CA TYR A 153 -9.99 -2.16 7.73
C TYR A 153 -10.30 -2.85 6.40
N ILE A 154 -10.03 -4.16 6.31
CA ILE A 154 -10.26 -4.97 5.11
C ILE A 154 -11.74 -4.94 4.69
N PRO A 155 -12.73 -5.27 5.55
CA PRO A 155 -14.12 -5.20 5.17
C PRO A 155 -14.60 -3.76 4.96
N ALA A 156 -14.05 -2.76 5.66
CA ALA A 156 -14.38 -1.36 5.43
C ALA A 156 -13.99 -0.91 4.01
N LEU A 157 -12.74 -1.16 3.59
CA LEU A 157 -12.30 -0.91 2.22
C LEU A 157 -13.06 -1.76 1.20
N GLY A 158 -13.28 -3.04 1.50
CA GLY A 158 -14.03 -3.95 0.61
C GLY A 158 -15.46 -3.45 0.37
N HIS A 159 -16.13 -2.96 1.41
CA HIS A 159 -17.44 -2.34 1.31
C HIS A 159 -17.40 -1.06 0.46
N THR A 160 -16.43 -0.18 0.71
CA THR A 160 -16.24 1.06 -0.04
C THR A 160 -15.99 0.80 -1.53
N ILE A 161 -15.12 -0.17 -1.87
CA ILE A 161 -14.91 -0.61 -3.25
C ILE A 161 -16.24 -1.11 -3.83
N HIS A 162 -16.94 -2.02 -3.15
CA HIS A 162 -18.21 -2.55 -3.66
C HIS A 162 -19.23 -1.45 -3.96
N LYS A 163 -19.30 -0.40 -3.12
CA LYS A 163 -20.18 0.76 -3.28
C LYS A 163 -19.81 1.62 -4.50
N TYR A 164 -18.52 1.89 -4.72
CA TYR A 164 -18.09 2.86 -5.74
C TYR A 164 -17.61 2.23 -7.07
N ASN A 165 -17.29 0.94 -7.09
CA ASN A 165 -16.81 0.21 -8.26
C ASN A 165 -17.76 0.27 -9.48
N PRO A 166 -19.11 0.23 -9.35
CA PRO A 166 -20.01 0.38 -10.49
C PRO A 166 -19.83 1.71 -11.27
N SER A 167 -19.24 2.71 -10.63
CA SER A 167 -18.99 4.05 -11.19
C SER A 167 -17.50 4.37 -11.33
N ALA A 168 -16.60 3.44 -11.05
CA ALA A 168 -15.17 3.68 -11.11
C ALA A 168 -14.71 3.87 -12.58
N SER A 169 -13.88 4.88 -12.82
CA SER A 169 -13.28 5.16 -14.13
C SER A 169 -11.88 4.55 -14.31
N VAL A 170 -11.41 3.84 -13.28
CA VAL A 170 -10.13 3.12 -13.22
C VAL A 170 -10.34 1.73 -12.64
#